data_AF-D3HQD5-F1
#
_entry.id   AF-D3HQD5-F1
#
_cell.length_a   1.000
_cell.length_b   1.000
_cell.length_c   1.000
_cell.angle_alpha   90.00
_cell.angle_beta   90.00
_cell.angle_gamma   90.00
#
_symmetry.space_group_name_H-M   'P 1'
#
loop_
_entity.id
_entity.type
_entity.pdbx_description
1 polymer ?
#
loop_
_entity_poly.entity_id
_entity_poly.type
_entity_poly.pdbx_seq_one_letter_code
_entity_poly.pdbx_strand_id
1 'polypeptide(L)'
;MKNPTIAIDPDKLIPDNKQGVITENGTFYRKGTSLATFANAKKYQELIDSGVNDIHHPEIQTAINDQRFITNMMAVGLYFSFFPEADWLADEQQEGKMLPALLMLQQYPNKLSQQLHQRLLYLKNRLNPITQALIEETLDHHKNYMEQLEETKKYLSHLLLQYMRSLQNQNINDIDALWLDKPESCFINPCADKPIKGKSSIINFIKNHVDQLIYQVSDIDIEIDLIKGIAHLYALKTLKTEATANPILKKRLLPTKALINVEFVRLNIPSCQPILKGFKDWRLGNWKIYNWTEVFPYSQI
;
A
#
# COMPACT_ATOMS: atom_id res chain seq x y z
N MET A 1 -33.46 -18.77 27.32
CA MET A 1 -33.27 -17.35 27.67
C MET A 1 -32.93 -16.60 26.40
N LYS A 2 -33.63 -15.51 26.07
CA LYS A 2 -33.34 -14.70 24.87
C LYS A 2 -31.98 -14.02 25.09
N ASN A 3 -31.00 -14.32 24.25
CA ASN A 3 -29.71 -13.63 24.26
C ASN A 3 -29.94 -12.13 24.07
N PRO A 4 -29.26 -11.25 24.83
CA PRO A 4 -29.41 -9.83 24.65
C PRO A 4 -28.79 -9.48 23.30
N THR A 5 -29.63 -9.29 22.29
CA THR A 5 -29.26 -8.64 21.05
C THR A 5 -28.80 -7.25 21.46
N ILE A 6 -27.48 -7.00 21.51
CA ILE A 6 -26.97 -5.64 21.66
C ILE A 6 -27.34 -4.93 20.36
N ALA A 7 -28.53 -4.32 20.36
CA ALA A 7 -28.96 -3.37 19.37
C ALA A 7 -28.00 -2.18 19.46
N ILE A 8 -26.95 -2.21 18.63
CA ILE A 8 -26.22 -0.99 18.31
C ILE A 8 -27.25 -0.12 17.62
N ASP A 9 -27.70 0.91 18.32
CA ASP A 9 -28.65 1.88 17.82
C ASP A 9 -27.84 2.95 17.06
N PRO A 10 -27.83 2.93 15.71
CA PRO A 10 -27.09 3.90 14.92
C PRO A 10 -27.57 5.35 15.14
N ASP A 11 -28.78 5.56 15.66
CA ASP A 11 -29.27 6.90 16.03
C ASP A 11 -28.61 7.42 17.32
N LYS A 12 -28.02 6.53 18.13
CA LYS A 12 -27.12 6.93 19.24
C LYS A 12 -25.71 7.29 18.77
N LEU A 13 -25.32 6.91 17.55
CA LEU A 13 -23.99 7.18 17.00
C LEU A 13 -23.92 8.52 16.26
N ILE A 14 -24.97 8.87 15.52
CA ILE A 14 -25.10 10.17 14.84
C ILE A 14 -26.52 10.70 15.07
N PRO A 15 -26.68 11.82 15.80
CA PRO A 15 -27.98 12.45 16.03
C PRO A 15 -28.75 12.72 14.73
N ASP A 16 -30.08 12.63 14.78
CA ASP A 16 -30.96 12.78 13.60
C ASP A 16 -30.81 14.10 12.84
N ASN A 17 -30.36 15.16 13.52
CA ASN A 17 -30.12 16.45 12.91
C ASN A 17 -28.76 16.57 12.20
N LYS A 18 -27.97 15.49 12.14
CA LYS A 18 -26.65 15.47 11.48
C LYS A 18 -26.61 14.46 10.35
N GLN A 19 -26.15 14.90 9.18
CA GLN A 19 -25.87 14.01 8.04
C GLN A 19 -24.59 13.18 8.24
N GLY A 20 -23.79 13.55 9.24
CA GLY A 20 -22.46 13.00 9.48
C GLY A 20 -21.75 13.59 10.67
N VAL A 21 -20.59 13.04 11.01
CA VAL A 21 -19.71 13.50 12.10
C VAL A 21 -18.28 13.58 11.56
N ILE A 22 -17.47 14.51 12.05
CA ILE A 22 -16.01 14.48 11.84
C ILE A 22 -15.38 14.01 13.15
N THR A 23 -14.58 12.95 13.13
CA THR A 23 -13.83 12.50 14.31
C THR A 23 -12.62 13.37 14.57
N GLU A 24 -12.03 13.24 15.75
CA GLU A 24 -10.84 13.97 16.19
C GLU A 24 -9.63 13.84 15.25
N ASN A 25 -9.55 12.76 14.48
CA ASN A 25 -8.52 12.54 13.45
C ASN A 25 -8.88 13.13 12.06
N GLY A 26 -9.91 13.97 11.96
CA GLY A 26 -10.30 14.66 10.73
C GLY A 26 -11.12 13.83 9.74
N THR A 27 -11.64 12.67 10.15
CA THR A 27 -12.37 11.74 9.27
C THR A 27 -13.88 12.04 9.28
N PHE A 28 -14.51 12.19 8.10
CA PHE A 28 -15.95 12.54 7.97
C PHE A 28 -16.87 11.35 7.68
N TYR A 29 -17.74 10.98 8.61
CA TYR A 29 -18.71 9.89 8.48
C TYR A 29 -20.02 10.36 7.88
N ARG A 30 -20.61 9.54 7.01
CA ARG A 30 -21.97 9.77 6.51
C ARG A 30 -22.95 8.83 7.22
N LYS A 31 -23.97 9.39 7.88
CA LYS A 31 -25.00 8.64 8.65
C LYS A 31 -25.65 7.52 7.84
N GLY A 32 -26.02 7.81 6.58
CA GLY A 32 -26.65 6.83 5.69
C GLY A 32 -25.79 5.60 5.41
N THR A 33 -24.47 5.77 5.29
CA THR A 33 -23.54 4.66 5.02
C THR A 33 -23.35 3.76 6.24
N SER A 34 -23.29 4.36 7.43
CA SER A 34 -23.25 3.62 8.69
C SER A 34 -24.53 2.82 8.91
N LEU A 35 -25.70 3.44 8.70
CA LEU A 35 -27.01 2.77 8.80
C LEU A 35 -27.12 1.57 7.86
N ALA A 36 -26.73 1.74 6.59
CA ALA A 36 -26.75 0.67 5.61
C ALA A 36 -25.82 -0.49 6.01
N THR A 37 -24.64 -0.19 6.54
CA THR A 37 -23.69 -1.20 7.03
C THR A 37 -24.28 -2.03 8.18
N PHE A 38 -24.88 -1.37 9.17
CA PHE A 38 -25.51 -2.09 10.28
C PHE A 38 -26.73 -2.89 9.85
N ALA A 39 -27.55 -2.37 8.94
CA ALA A 39 -28.69 -3.09 8.39
C ALA A 39 -28.25 -4.36 7.65
N ASN A 40 -27.19 -4.29 6.85
CA ASN A 40 -26.63 -5.45 6.15
C ASN A 40 -25.99 -6.46 7.10
N ALA A 41 -25.24 -5.99 8.11
CA ALA A 41 -24.68 -6.84 9.16
C ALA A 41 -25.78 -7.60 9.93
N LYS A 42 -26.89 -6.91 10.25
CA LYS A 42 -28.05 -7.51 10.90
C LYS A 42 -28.73 -8.55 10.01
N LYS A 43 -28.98 -8.20 8.74
CA LYS A 43 -29.54 -9.14 7.76
C LYS A 43 -28.68 -10.40 7.61
N TYR A 44 -27.36 -10.24 7.58
CA TYR A 44 -26.43 -11.36 7.54
C TYR A 44 -26.53 -12.26 8.78
N GLN A 45 -26.61 -11.67 9.99
CA GLN A 45 -26.83 -12.43 11.22
C GLN A 45 -28.16 -13.19 11.19
N GLU A 46 -29.24 -12.55 10.75
CA GLU A 46 -30.57 -13.19 10.64
C GLU A 46 -30.54 -14.40 9.71
N LEU A 47 -29.79 -14.33 8.60
CA LEU A 47 -29.62 -15.46 7.69
C LEU A 47 -28.84 -16.62 8.33
N ILE A 48 -27.77 -16.33 9.08
CA ILE A 48 -27.02 -17.34 9.85
C ILE A 48 -27.92 -17.98 10.91
N ASP A 49 -28.65 -17.17 11.67
CA ASP A 49 -29.54 -17.63 12.74
C ASP A 49 -30.70 -18.49 12.20
N SER A 50 -31.10 -18.25 10.94
CA SER A 50 -32.10 -19.06 10.24
C SER A 50 -31.57 -20.40 9.70
N GLY A 51 -30.27 -20.67 9.85
CA GLY A 51 -29.64 -21.93 9.46
C GLY A 51 -29.09 -21.98 8.03
N VAL A 52 -28.96 -20.84 7.36
CA VAL A 52 -28.30 -20.77 6.05
C VAL A 52 -26.80 -21.03 6.24
N ASN A 53 -26.27 -22.01 5.52
CA ASN A 53 -24.87 -22.45 5.63
C ASN A 53 -24.12 -22.45 4.28
N ASP A 54 -24.75 -21.96 3.21
CA ASP A 54 -24.15 -21.90 1.88
C ASP A 54 -23.79 -20.45 1.53
N ILE A 55 -22.50 -20.19 1.30
CA ILE A 55 -22.02 -18.87 0.89
C ILE A 55 -22.63 -18.46 -0.46
N HIS A 56 -22.99 -19.41 -1.32
CA HIS A 56 -23.60 -19.13 -2.62
C HIS A 56 -25.11 -18.85 -2.55
N HIS A 57 -25.71 -18.88 -1.36
CA HIS A 57 -27.13 -18.53 -1.20
C HIS A 57 -27.41 -17.11 -1.74
N PRO A 58 -28.45 -16.89 -2.57
CA PRO A 58 -28.67 -15.61 -3.24
C PRO A 58 -28.75 -14.41 -2.29
N GLU A 59 -29.40 -14.58 -1.14
CA GLU A 59 -29.54 -13.51 -0.15
C GLU A 59 -28.23 -13.18 0.57
N ILE A 60 -27.37 -14.20 0.77
CA ILE A 60 -26.01 -14.02 1.32
C ILE A 60 -25.15 -13.27 0.31
N GLN A 61 -25.19 -13.68 -0.96
CA GLN A 61 -24.47 -13.01 -2.04
C GLN A 61 -24.94 -11.56 -2.24
N THR A 62 -26.25 -11.31 -2.10
CA THR A 62 -26.81 -9.95 -2.14
C THR A 62 -26.24 -9.10 -1.00
N ALA A 63 -26.27 -9.60 0.24
CA ALA A 63 -25.73 -8.89 1.39
C ALA A 63 -24.21 -8.63 1.26
N ILE A 64 -23.44 -9.61 0.77
CA ILE A 64 -22.00 -9.46 0.51
C ILE A 64 -21.75 -8.38 -0.55
N ASN A 65 -22.49 -8.39 -1.67
CA ASN A 65 -22.29 -7.46 -2.77
C ASN A 65 -22.65 -6.02 -2.38
N ASP A 66 -23.77 -5.82 -1.69
CA ASP A 66 -24.17 -4.50 -1.19
C ASP A 66 -23.14 -3.96 -0.20
N GLN A 67 -22.64 -4.81 0.70
CA GLN A 67 -21.61 -4.42 1.65
C GLN A 67 -20.27 -4.10 0.97
N ARG A 68 -19.86 -4.86 -0.05
CA ARG A 68 -18.67 -4.57 -0.87
C ARG A 68 -18.78 -3.21 -1.57
N PHE A 69 -19.96 -2.85 -2.06
CA PHE A 69 -20.19 -1.51 -2.63
C PHE A 69 -19.97 -0.42 -1.57
N ILE A 70 -20.50 -0.62 -0.37
CA ILE A 70 -20.33 0.31 0.74
C ILE A 70 -18.86 0.44 1.14
N THR A 71 -18.12 -0.67 1.29
CA THR A 71 -16.68 -0.62 1.64
C THR A 71 -15.86 0.09 0.57
N ASN A 72 -16.19 -0.10 -0.71
CA ASN A 72 -15.58 0.64 -1.82
C ASN A 72 -15.81 2.16 -1.73
N MET A 73 -17.00 2.60 -1.31
CA MET A 73 -17.28 4.03 -1.11
C MET A 73 -16.55 4.60 0.12
N MET A 74 -16.32 3.78 1.14
CA MET A 74 -15.63 4.19 2.38
C MET A 74 -14.10 4.25 2.25
N ALA A 75 -13.54 3.72 1.16
CA ALA A 75 -12.13 3.85 0.73
C ALA A 75 -11.57 5.28 0.81
N VAL A 76 -12.46 6.27 0.69
CA VAL A 76 -12.13 7.71 0.67
C VAL A 76 -11.88 8.27 2.08
N GLY A 77 -11.86 7.44 3.14
CA GLY A 77 -11.18 7.80 4.40
C GLY A 77 -11.66 7.16 5.70
N LEU A 78 -12.44 6.06 5.73
CA LEU A 78 -13.49 5.98 6.75
C LEU A 78 -13.66 4.75 7.66
N TYR A 79 -12.70 3.82 7.78
CA TYR A 79 -12.98 2.60 8.57
C TYR A 79 -12.38 2.56 9.98
N PHE A 80 -11.18 3.09 10.22
CA PHE A 80 -10.46 2.81 11.47
C PHE A 80 -10.82 3.64 12.70
N SER A 81 -11.67 4.67 12.55
CA SER A 81 -11.88 5.64 13.65
C SER A 81 -13.21 5.51 14.38
N PHE A 82 -14.07 4.58 13.97
CA PHE A 82 -15.32 4.32 14.70
C PHE A 82 -15.32 2.97 15.43
N PHE A 83 -14.52 1.99 14.99
CA PHE A 83 -14.47 0.69 15.63
C PHE A 83 -13.11 0.00 15.44
N PRO A 84 -12.36 -0.27 16.52
CA PRO A 84 -11.16 -1.09 16.48
C PRO A 84 -11.46 -2.45 15.83
N GLU A 85 -10.55 -2.94 14.98
CA GLU A 85 -10.70 -4.24 14.31
C GLU A 85 -10.86 -5.40 15.31
N ALA A 86 -10.33 -5.23 16.53
CA ALA A 86 -10.49 -6.16 17.62
C ALA A 86 -11.95 -6.34 18.06
N ASP A 87 -12.78 -5.29 17.99
CA ASP A 87 -14.16 -5.32 18.51
C ASP A 87 -15.11 -6.06 17.57
N TRP A 88 -14.83 -6.07 16.26
CA TRP A 88 -15.65 -6.76 15.27
C TRP A 88 -15.37 -8.25 15.19
N LEU A 89 -14.16 -8.69 15.58
CA LEU A 89 -13.75 -10.08 15.61
C LEU A 89 -13.68 -10.63 17.06
N ALA A 90 -14.15 -9.88 18.07
CA ALA A 90 -14.07 -10.26 19.48
C ALA A 90 -15.10 -11.32 19.87
N ASP A 91 -16.28 -11.34 19.26
CA ASP A 91 -17.41 -12.15 19.71
C ASP A 91 -17.83 -13.19 18.66
N GLU A 92 -17.65 -14.47 18.99
CA GLU A 92 -18.07 -15.62 18.17
C GLU A 92 -19.59 -15.64 17.94
N GLN A 93 -20.39 -15.02 18.81
CA GLN A 93 -21.85 -15.01 18.70
C GLN A 93 -22.39 -13.92 17.77
N GLN A 94 -21.52 -13.08 17.20
CA GLN A 94 -21.92 -11.92 16.40
C GLN A 94 -21.27 -11.94 15.01
N GLU A 95 -21.44 -13.03 14.29
CA GLU A 95 -20.94 -13.23 12.92
C GLU A 95 -21.43 -12.15 11.93
N GLY A 96 -22.63 -11.62 12.15
CA GLY A 96 -23.19 -10.41 11.53
C GLY A 96 -22.20 -9.26 11.45
N LYS A 97 -21.48 -9.05 12.56
CA LYS A 97 -20.48 -8.01 12.66
C LYS A 97 -19.26 -8.36 11.81
N MET A 98 -18.79 -9.61 11.83
CA MET A 98 -17.57 -9.97 11.12
C MET A 98 -17.63 -9.68 9.61
N LEU A 99 -18.81 -9.75 8.96
CA LEU A 99 -18.99 -9.51 7.53
C LEU A 99 -18.31 -8.22 7.02
N PRO A 100 -18.71 -6.99 7.44
CA PRO A 100 -18.07 -5.76 6.97
C PRO A 100 -16.56 -5.69 7.25
N ALA A 101 -16.08 -6.25 8.36
CA ALA A 101 -14.65 -6.26 8.69
C ALA A 101 -13.86 -7.17 7.74
N LEU A 102 -14.37 -8.38 7.49
CA LEU A 102 -13.76 -9.33 6.56
C LEU A 102 -13.74 -8.79 5.14
N LEU A 103 -14.84 -8.21 4.65
CA LEU A 103 -14.90 -7.62 3.32
C LEU A 103 -13.97 -6.42 3.16
N MET A 104 -13.78 -5.62 4.21
CA MET A 104 -12.77 -4.55 4.21
C MET A 104 -11.36 -5.14 4.11
N LEU A 105 -11.01 -6.17 4.88
CA LEU A 105 -9.70 -6.81 4.84
C LEU A 105 -9.44 -7.53 3.50
N GLN A 106 -10.46 -8.07 2.84
CA GLN A 106 -10.34 -8.57 1.46
C GLN A 106 -9.95 -7.47 0.47
N GLN A 107 -10.42 -6.24 0.69
CA GLN A 107 -10.12 -5.07 -0.14
C GLN A 107 -8.79 -4.39 0.22
N TYR A 108 -8.46 -4.36 1.52
CA TYR A 108 -7.27 -3.75 2.11
C TYR A 108 -6.45 -4.79 2.90
N PRO A 109 -5.90 -5.81 2.23
CA PRO A 109 -5.19 -6.90 2.88
C PRO A 109 -3.96 -6.45 3.67
N ASN A 110 -3.41 -5.27 3.36
CA ASN A 110 -2.30 -4.66 4.09
C ASN A 110 -2.68 -4.18 5.50
N LYS A 111 -3.97 -4.12 5.82
CA LYS A 111 -4.48 -3.76 7.15
C LYS A 111 -4.57 -4.95 8.10
N LEU A 112 -4.46 -6.18 7.59
CA LEU A 112 -4.46 -7.37 8.43
C LEU A 112 -3.17 -7.44 9.26
N SER A 113 -3.25 -7.04 10.52
CA SER A 113 -2.14 -7.18 11.47
C SER A 113 -1.92 -8.64 11.88
N GLN A 114 -0.74 -8.95 12.42
CA GLN A 114 -0.41 -10.30 12.91
C GLN A 114 -1.39 -10.78 14.00
N GLN A 115 -1.84 -9.88 14.88
CA GLN A 115 -2.81 -10.20 15.93
C GLN A 115 -4.17 -10.58 15.35
N LEU A 116 -4.64 -9.84 14.34
CA LEU A 116 -5.89 -10.16 13.66
C LEU A 116 -5.78 -11.45 12.85
N HIS A 117 -4.66 -11.67 12.18
CA HIS A 117 -4.41 -12.91 11.46
C HIS A 117 -4.51 -14.13 12.38
N GLN A 118 -3.87 -14.07 13.56
CA GLN A 118 -4.00 -15.11 14.61
C GLN A 118 -5.46 -15.27 15.06
N ARG A 119 -6.18 -14.15 15.26
CA ARG A 119 -7.59 -14.17 15.66
C ARG A 119 -8.48 -14.83 14.61
N LEU A 120 -8.30 -14.50 13.33
CA LEU A 120 -9.04 -15.10 12.22
C LEU A 120 -8.79 -16.60 12.13
N LEU A 121 -7.54 -17.05 12.27
CA LEU A 121 -7.22 -18.48 12.31
C LEU A 121 -7.90 -19.22 13.46
N TYR A 122 -7.98 -18.59 14.64
CA TYR A 122 -8.67 -19.13 15.80
C TYR A 122 -10.18 -19.27 15.57
N LEU A 123 -10.79 -18.23 14.98
CA LEU A 123 -12.22 -18.16 14.73
C LEU A 123 -12.69 -19.08 13.60
N LYS A 124 -11.85 -19.29 12.57
CA LYS A 124 -12.20 -19.97 11.32
C LYS A 124 -13.02 -21.26 11.50
N ASN A 125 -12.68 -22.08 12.49
CA ASN A 125 -13.30 -23.40 12.71
C ASN A 125 -14.41 -23.40 13.79
N ARG A 126 -14.85 -22.22 14.24
CA ARG A 126 -15.82 -22.03 15.35
C ARG A 126 -17.11 -21.34 14.91
N LEU A 127 -17.14 -20.87 13.67
CA LEU A 127 -18.21 -20.04 13.13
C LEU A 127 -19.01 -20.80 12.08
N ASN A 128 -20.11 -20.20 11.64
CA ASN A 128 -20.92 -20.73 10.54
C ASN A 128 -20.05 -20.93 9.27
N PRO A 129 -20.31 -21.98 8.46
CA PRO A 129 -19.58 -22.24 7.22
C PRO A 129 -19.47 -21.04 6.26
N ILE A 130 -20.46 -20.15 6.25
CA ILE A 130 -20.42 -18.94 5.42
C ILE A 130 -19.32 -17.99 5.91
N THR A 131 -19.28 -17.71 7.21
CA THR A 131 -18.26 -16.83 7.80
C THR A 131 -16.89 -17.47 7.75
N GLN A 132 -16.80 -18.80 7.92
CA GLN A 132 -15.57 -19.56 7.69
C GLN A 132 -15.03 -19.31 6.27
N ALA A 133 -15.87 -19.44 5.24
CA ALA A 133 -15.45 -19.23 3.85
C ALA A 133 -14.97 -17.78 3.61
N LEU A 134 -15.63 -16.78 4.22
CA LEU A 134 -15.18 -15.39 4.15
C LEU A 134 -13.83 -15.16 4.85
N ILE A 135 -13.58 -15.83 5.99
CA ILE A 135 -12.30 -15.80 6.67
C ILE A 135 -11.21 -16.41 5.79
N GLU A 136 -11.48 -17.56 5.17
CA GLU A 136 -10.55 -18.22 4.23
C GLU A 136 -10.21 -17.31 3.05
N GLU A 137 -11.21 -16.71 2.40
CA GLU A 137 -11.00 -15.75 1.31
C GLU A 137 -10.18 -14.54 1.79
N THR A 138 -10.42 -14.04 3.00
CA THR A 138 -9.66 -12.93 3.59
C THR A 138 -8.18 -13.29 3.80
N LEU A 139 -7.90 -14.47 4.35
CA LEU A 139 -6.55 -14.96 4.57
C LEU A 139 -5.81 -15.20 3.24
N ASP A 140 -6.51 -15.74 2.24
CA ASP A 140 -5.95 -15.93 0.89
C ASP A 140 -5.62 -14.60 0.22
N HIS A 141 -6.49 -13.59 0.34
CA HIS A 141 -6.22 -12.23 -0.14
C HIS A 141 -4.97 -11.63 0.52
N HIS A 142 -4.81 -11.81 1.84
CA HIS A 142 -3.62 -11.34 2.54
C HIS A 142 -2.35 -12.08 2.11
N LYS A 143 -2.41 -13.40 1.98
CA LYS A 143 -1.28 -14.19 1.48
C LYS A 143 -0.84 -13.73 0.09
N ASN A 144 -1.79 -13.60 -0.84
CA ASN A 144 -1.52 -13.13 -2.19
C ASN A 144 -0.93 -11.71 -2.19
N TYR A 145 -1.41 -10.83 -1.32
CA TYR A 145 -0.84 -9.49 -1.15
C TYR A 145 0.61 -9.55 -0.67
N MET A 146 0.93 -10.38 0.32
CA MET A 146 2.29 -10.53 0.84
C MET A 146 3.26 -11.11 -0.19
N GLU A 147 2.82 -12.11 -0.96
CA GLU A 147 3.60 -12.66 -2.07
C GLU A 147 3.91 -11.59 -3.13
N GLN A 148 2.89 -10.82 -3.55
CA GLN A 148 3.06 -9.72 -4.50
C GLN A 148 3.94 -8.59 -3.96
N LEU A 149 3.86 -8.29 -2.66
CA LEU A 149 4.70 -7.29 -2.01
C LEU A 149 6.17 -7.68 -2.11
N GLU A 150 6.51 -8.94 -1.81
CA GLU A 150 7.87 -9.44 -1.88
C GLU A 150 8.39 -9.52 -3.32
N GLU A 151 7.55 -9.91 -4.29
CA GLU A 151 7.91 -9.84 -5.70
C GLU A 151 8.17 -8.40 -6.17
N THR A 152 7.34 -7.44 -5.74
CA THR A 152 7.49 -6.03 -6.08
C THR A 152 8.78 -5.45 -5.50
N LYS A 153 9.13 -5.77 -4.24
CA LYS A 153 10.41 -5.36 -3.63
C LYS A 153 11.62 -5.86 -4.41
N LYS A 154 11.60 -7.12 -4.85
CA LYS A 154 12.65 -7.71 -5.69
C LYS A 154 12.76 -6.98 -7.03
N TYR A 155 11.63 -6.65 -7.64
CA TYR A 155 11.58 -5.92 -8.90
C TYR A 155 12.09 -4.47 -8.77
N LEU A 156 11.67 -3.73 -7.76
CA LEU A 156 12.15 -2.36 -7.50
C LEU A 156 13.65 -2.33 -7.18
N SER A 157 14.15 -3.29 -6.40
CA SER A 157 15.59 -3.50 -6.21
C SER A 157 16.32 -3.70 -7.54
N HIS A 158 15.75 -4.52 -8.43
CA HIS A 158 16.33 -4.75 -9.75
C HIS A 158 16.33 -3.47 -10.61
N LEU A 159 15.23 -2.70 -10.62
CA LEU A 159 15.13 -1.43 -11.34
C LEU A 159 16.16 -0.42 -10.85
N LEU A 160 16.40 -0.33 -9.53
CA LEU A 160 17.46 0.51 -8.99
C LEU A 160 18.83 0.07 -9.51
N LEU A 161 19.15 -1.22 -9.43
CA LEU A 161 20.43 -1.74 -9.90
C LEU A 161 20.61 -1.52 -11.42
N GLN A 162 19.53 -1.66 -12.19
CA GLN A 162 19.53 -1.34 -13.62
C GLN A 162 19.80 0.15 -13.84
N TYR A 163 19.11 1.05 -13.12
CA TYR A 163 19.33 2.48 -13.20
C TYR A 163 20.79 2.85 -12.90
N MET A 164 21.37 2.27 -11.85
CA MET A 164 22.77 2.49 -11.47
C MET A 164 23.76 1.98 -12.53
N ARG A 165 23.49 0.84 -13.17
CA ARG A 165 24.29 0.35 -14.31
C ARG A 165 24.15 1.26 -15.53
N SER A 166 22.96 1.80 -15.78
CA SER A 166 22.73 2.73 -16.88
C SER A 166 23.44 4.06 -16.65
N LEU A 167 23.52 4.55 -15.40
CA LEU A 167 24.37 5.69 -15.04
C LEU A 167 25.85 5.39 -15.32
N GLN A 168 26.35 4.23 -14.89
CA GLN A 168 27.75 3.82 -15.13
C GLN A 168 28.10 3.78 -16.62
N ASN A 169 27.19 3.26 -17.45
CA ASN A 169 27.40 3.10 -18.89
C ASN A 169 26.92 4.29 -19.73
N GLN A 170 26.43 5.36 -19.11
CA GLN A 170 25.75 6.48 -19.78
C GLN A 170 24.67 6.05 -20.77
N ASN A 171 23.92 4.98 -20.45
CA ASN A 171 22.78 4.57 -21.26
C ASN A 171 21.57 5.49 -20.99
N ILE A 172 21.58 6.65 -21.65
CA ILE A 172 20.56 7.69 -21.48
C ILE A 172 19.15 7.21 -21.82
N ASN A 173 19.00 6.29 -22.78
CA ASN A 173 17.69 5.77 -23.16
C ASN A 173 17.03 5.01 -22.01
N ASP A 174 17.79 4.17 -21.30
CA ASP A 174 17.28 3.42 -20.15
C ASP A 174 17.00 4.34 -18.95
N ILE A 175 17.85 5.36 -18.74
CA ILE A 175 17.66 6.36 -17.69
C ILE A 175 16.36 7.13 -17.98
N ASP A 176 16.21 7.66 -19.20
CA ASP A 176 15.02 8.39 -19.64
C ASP A 176 13.74 7.56 -19.49
N ALA A 177 13.80 6.28 -19.88
CA ALA A 177 12.67 5.38 -19.78
C ALA A 177 12.20 5.17 -18.34
N LEU A 178 13.07 5.26 -17.33
CA LEU A 178 12.70 5.03 -15.93
C LEU A 178 12.12 6.26 -15.22
N TRP A 179 12.41 7.47 -15.70
CA TRP A 179 11.88 8.70 -15.10
C TRP A 179 10.42 8.96 -15.47
N LEU A 180 9.65 9.41 -14.49
CA LEU A 180 8.29 9.87 -14.69
C LEU A 180 8.29 11.20 -15.44
N ASP A 181 7.53 11.28 -16.53
CA ASP A 181 7.35 12.51 -17.29
C ASP A 181 6.30 13.42 -16.65
N LYS A 182 6.70 14.10 -15.58
CA LYS A 182 5.90 15.08 -14.84
C LYS A 182 6.76 16.30 -14.49
N PRO A 183 6.18 17.53 -14.50
CA PRO A 183 6.88 18.74 -14.07
C PRO A 183 7.42 18.66 -12.64
N GLU A 184 6.75 17.90 -11.78
CA GLU A 184 7.07 17.76 -10.36
C GLU A 184 8.18 16.74 -10.09
N SER A 185 8.50 15.86 -11.06
CA SER A 185 9.60 14.90 -10.92
C SER A 185 10.89 15.62 -10.56
N CYS A 186 11.61 15.13 -9.55
CA CYS A 186 12.69 15.88 -8.92
C CYS A 186 13.94 15.04 -8.69
N PHE A 187 15.10 15.61 -9.02
CA PHE A 187 16.42 15.05 -8.75
C PHE A 187 17.22 16.01 -7.87
N ILE A 188 17.60 15.55 -6.69
CA ILE A 188 18.43 16.27 -5.72
C ILE A 188 19.76 15.54 -5.61
N ASN A 189 20.83 16.24 -6.01
CA ASN A 189 22.19 15.74 -5.95
C ASN A 189 23.05 16.70 -5.13
N PRO A 190 23.93 16.22 -4.24
CA PRO A 190 24.81 17.07 -3.43
C PRO A 190 25.73 18.00 -4.24
N CYS A 191 26.02 17.66 -5.50
CA CYS A 191 26.83 18.48 -6.39
C CYS A 191 26.03 19.58 -7.11
N ALA A 192 24.70 19.60 -6.96
CA ALA A 192 23.84 20.62 -7.56
C ALA A 192 23.43 21.66 -6.50
N ASP A 193 23.55 22.94 -6.83
CA ASP A 193 23.17 24.04 -5.92
C ASP A 193 21.65 24.10 -5.64
N LYS A 194 20.84 23.50 -6.53
CA LYS A 194 19.37 23.52 -6.45
C LYS A 194 18.77 22.20 -6.94
N PRO A 195 17.58 21.81 -6.44
CA PRO A 195 16.82 20.69 -6.98
C PRO A 195 16.53 20.86 -8.48
N ILE A 196 16.72 19.79 -9.25
CA ILE A 196 16.47 19.76 -10.70
C ILE A 196 15.08 19.16 -10.93
N LYS A 197 14.19 19.91 -11.56
CA LYS A 197 12.79 19.52 -11.78
C LYS A 197 12.48 19.28 -13.25
N GLY A 198 11.58 18.33 -13.50
CA GLY A 198 11.13 17.93 -14.82
C GLY A 198 12.09 16.98 -15.50
N LYS A 199 11.53 15.93 -16.11
CA LYS A 199 12.29 14.82 -16.73
C LYS A 199 13.39 15.30 -17.68
N SER A 200 13.09 16.15 -18.66
CA SER A 200 14.09 16.61 -19.64
C SER A 200 15.29 17.31 -19.00
N SER A 201 15.05 18.14 -17.97
CA SER A 201 16.10 18.84 -17.23
C SER A 201 16.98 17.87 -16.44
N ILE A 202 16.35 16.87 -15.81
CA ILE A 202 17.05 15.81 -15.07
C ILE A 202 17.97 15.01 -16.00
N ILE A 203 17.45 14.58 -17.16
CA ILE A 203 18.23 13.82 -18.14
C ILE A 203 19.40 14.64 -18.69
N ASN A 204 19.18 15.92 -19.02
CA ASN A 204 20.25 16.82 -19.45
C ASN A 204 21.32 17.02 -18.37
N PHE A 205 20.91 17.15 -17.10
CA PHE A 205 21.85 17.26 -16.00
C PHE A 205 22.70 16.00 -15.87
N ILE A 206 22.07 14.82 -15.83
CA ILE A 206 22.76 13.52 -15.73
C ILE A 206 23.78 13.36 -16.86
N LYS A 207 23.36 13.64 -18.11
CA LYS A 207 24.23 13.52 -19.29
C LYS A 207 25.48 14.39 -19.21
N ASN A 208 25.38 15.58 -18.61
CA ASN A 208 26.45 16.57 -18.60
C ASN A 208 27.31 16.56 -17.33
N HIS A 209 26.80 16.05 -16.20
CA HIS A 209 27.42 16.23 -14.88
C HIS A 209 27.60 14.94 -14.07
N VAL A 210 26.97 13.83 -14.46
CA VAL A 210 27.17 12.56 -13.76
C VAL A 210 28.24 11.77 -14.50
N ASP A 211 29.46 11.80 -13.94
CA ASP A 211 30.60 11.06 -14.46
C ASP A 211 30.35 9.55 -14.49
N GLN A 212 31.03 8.85 -15.42
CA GLN A 212 31.08 7.39 -15.49
C GLN A 212 31.85 6.82 -14.30
N LEU A 213 31.22 6.84 -13.14
CA LEU A 213 31.76 6.31 -11.90
C LEU A 213 31.06 5.00 -11.57
N ILE A 214 31.86 4.00 -11.17
CA ILE A 214 31.35 2.69 -10.78
C ILE A 214 30.87 2.78 -9.34
N TYR A 215 29.58 2.58 -9.12
CA TYR A 215 29.00 2.55 -7.78
C TYR A 215 28.56 1.15 -7.41
N GLN A 216 28.81 0.78 -6.16
CA GLN A 216 28.17 -0.34 -5.48
C GLN A 216 26.96 0.19 -4.72
N VAL A 217 25.83 -0.52 -4.81
CA VAL A 217 24.69 -0.28 -3.94
C VAL A 217 24.59 -1.42 -2.93
N SER A 218 24.43 -1.08 -1.66
CA SER A 218 24.18 -2.00 -0.55
C SER A 218 23.04 -1.49 0.33
N ASP A 219 22.61 -2.33 1.29
CA ASP A 219 21.66 -1.95 2.34
C ASP A 219 20.34 -1.39 1.79
N ILE A 220 19.81 -2.06 0.76
CA ILE A 220 18.54 -1.67 0.13
C ILE A 220 17.40 -2.00 1.08
N ASP A 221 16.69 -0.98 1.54
CA ASP A 221 15.42 -1.08 2.25
C ASP A 221 14.30 -0.47 1.40
N ILE A 222 13.12 -1.07 1.44
CA ILE A 222 12.00 -0.66 0.58
C ILE A 222 10.69 -0.67 1.37
N GLU A 223 10.12 0.51 1.51
CA GLU A 223 8.76 0.73 2.01
C GLU A 223 7.80 0.85 0.82
N ILE A 224 6.73 0.05 0.78
CA ILE A 224 5.78 0.03 -0.34
C ILE A 224 4.35 0.10 0.18
N ASP A 225 3.56 1.00 -0.39
CA ASP A 225 2.11 0.97 -0.35
C ASP A 225 1.61 0.53 -1.74
N LEU A 226 1.35 -0.78 -1.90
CA LEU A 226 0.90 -1.36 -3.16
C LEU A 226 -0.46 -0.80 -3.61
N ILE A 227 -1.29 -0.36 -2.66
CA ILE A 227 -2.63 0.16 -2.91
C ILE A 227 -2.53 1.55 -3.52
N LYS A 228 -1.69 2.40 -2.92
CA LYS A 228 -1.40 3.74 -3.45
C LYS A 228 -0.44 3.70 -4.63
N GLY A 229 0.20 2.57 -4.89
CA GLY A 229 1.24 2.41 -5.91
C GLY A 229 2.38 3.39 -5.71
N ILE A 230 2.81 3.58 -4.46
CA ILE A 230 3.95 4.40 -4.07
C ILE A 230 4.96 3.50 -3.35
N ALA A 231 6.22 3.66 -3.68
CA ALA A 231 7.32 2.99 -2.99
C ALA A 231 8.44 3.97 -2.68
N HIS A 232 9.00 3.86 -1.49
CA HIS A 232 10.21 4.57 -1.07
C HIS A 232 11.31 3.54 -0.90
N LEU A 233 12.40 3.74 -1.63
CA LEU A 233 13.58 2.92 -1.57
C LEU A 233 14.72 3.72 -0.94
N TYR A 234 15.37 3.13 0.05
CA TYR A 234 16.56 3.66 0.69
C TYR A 234 17.73 2.73 0.41
N ALA A 235 18.90 3.26 0.07
CA ALA A 235 20.09 2.44 -0.09
C ALA A 235 21.38 3.22 0.17
N LEU A 236 22.46 2.48 0.39
CA LEU A 236 23.81 3.03 0.47
C LEU A 236 24.51 2.89 -0.90
N LYS A 237 24.80 4.03 -1.52
CA LYS A 237 25.60 4.15 -2.76
C LYS A 237 27.06 4.41 -2.40
N THR A 238 27.95 3.47 -2.68
CA THR A 238 29.39 3.56 -2.43
C THR A 238 30.16 3.60 -3.74
N LEU A 239 31.03 4.57 -3.92
CA LEU A 239 31.94 4.64 -5.06
C LEU A 239 32.95 3.49 -4.96
N LYS A 240 32.99 2.61 -5.99
CA LYS A 240 34.04 1.60 -6.12
C LYS A 240 35.31 2.29 -6.60
N THR A 241 36.22 2.58 -5.69
CA THR A 241 37.58 3.00 -6.02
C THR A 241 38.39 1.80 -6.50
N GLU A 242 38.08 1.26 -7.67
CA GLU A 242 39.06 0.47 -8.40
C GLU A 242 40.04 1.45 -9.05
N ALA A 243 41.28 1.37 -8.58
CA ALA A 243 42.39 2.21 -8.96
C ALA A 243 42.73 2.06 -10.45
N THR A 244 42.03 2.81 -11.30
CA THR A 244 42.66 3.37 -12.49
C THR A 244 42.78 4.86 -12.25
N ALA A 245 44.03 5.31 -12.10
CA ALA A 245 44.39 6.66 -11.75
C ALA A 245 43.81 7.65 -12.77
N ASN A 246 42.60 8.15 -12.52
CA ASN A 246 42.01 9.22 -13.30
C ASN A 246 42.56 10.55 -12.75
N PRO A 247 43.44 11.26 -13.46
CA PRO A 247 44.19 12.40 -12.92
C PRO A 247 43.31 13.60 -12.54
N ILE A 248 42.04 13.58 -12.95
CA ILE A 248 41.04 14.63 -12.67
C ILE A 248 40.55 14.56 -11.21
N LEU A 249 40.63 13.40 -10.55
CA LEU A 249 40.13 13.18 -9.18
C LEU A 249 41.03 13.77 -8.07
N LYS A 250 42.20 14.33 -8.42
CA LYS A 250 43.20 14.79 -7.42
C LYS A 250 42.83 16.08 -6.64
N LYS A 251 41.74 16.78 -6.97
CA LYS A 251 41.47 18.13 -6.42
C LYS A 251 40.26 18.26 -5.49
N ARG A 252 39.42 17.25 -5.31
CA ARG A 252 38.33 17.27 -4.33
C ARG A 252 38.22 15.93 -3.63
N LEU A 253 38.22 15.93 -2.29
CA LEU A 253 37.77 14.80 -1.48
C LEU A 253 36.32 14.51 -1.86
N LEU A 254 36.10 13.60 -2.81
CA LEU A 254 34.77 13.14 -3.14
C LEU A 254 34.32 12.20 -2.03
N PRO A 255 33.16 12.46 -1.39
CA PRO A 255 32.59 11.50 -0.46
C PRO A 255 32.39 10.18 -1.19
N THR A 256 32.98 9.11 -0.67
CA THR A 256 32.93 7.79 -1.29
C THR A 256 31.61 7.07 -1.02
N LYS A 257 30.72 7.65 -0.21
CA LYS A 257 29.44 7.08 0.21
C LYS A 257 28.35 8.14 0.20
N ALA A 258 27.17 7.77 -0.29
CA ALA A 258 25.95 8.57 -0.23
C ALA A 258 24.77 7.68 0.15
N LEU A 259 23.88 8.19 0.97
CA LEU A 259 22.55 7.62 1.16
C LEU A 259 21.67 8.10 0.01
N ILE A 260 20.94 7.18 -0.60
CA ILE A 260 19.99 7.50 -1.66
C ILE A 260 18.57 7.19 -1.18
N ASN A 261 17.65 8.10 -1.47
CA ASN A 261 16.22 7.91 -1.32
C ASN A 261 15.58 8.06 -2.71
N VAL A 262 14.89 7.01 -3.15
CA VAL A 262 14.23 6.95 -4.46
C VAL A 262 12.75 6.67 -4.25
N GLU A 263 11.91 7.59 -4.72
CA GLU A 263 10.47 7.41 -4.73
C GLU A 263 10.04 6.91 -6.10
N PHE A 264 9.37 5.76 -6.12
CA PHE A 264 8.73 5.20 -7.29
C PHE A 264 7.21 5.37 -7.22
N VAL A 265 6.60 5.67 -8.37
CA VAL A 265 5.15 5.67 -8.54
C VAL A 265 4.72 4.70 -9.63
N ARG A 266 3.63 3.98 -9.41
CA ARG A 266 3.04 3.04 -10.36
C ARG A 266 2.03 3.77 -11.25
N LEU A 267 2.19 3.66 -12.57
CA LEU A 267 1.30 4.37 -13.51
C LEU A 267 -0.11 3.77 -13.62
N ASN A 268 -0.29 2.47 -13.38
CA ASN A 268 -1.58 1.79 -13.52
C ASN A 268 -2.13 1.40 -12.16
N ILE A 269 -2.47 2.39 -11.32
CA ILE A 269 -3.23 2.16 -10.10
C ILE A 269 -4.72 2.35 -10.47
N PRO A 270 -5.50 1.29 -10.68
CA PRO A 270 -6.94 1.45 -10.83
C PRO A 270 -7.52 2.00 -9.53
N SER A 271 -8.17 3.16 -9.60
CA SER A 271 -8.65 3.92 -8.43
C SER A 271 -9.67 3.19 -7.56
N CYS A 272 -10.26 2.08 -8.04
CA CYS A 272 -11.36 1.39 -7.36
C CYS A 272 -11.37 -0.15 -7.54
N GLN A 273 -10.28 -0.78 -8.02
CA GLN A 273 -10.26 -2.24 -8.18
C GLN A 273 -9.59 -2.93 -6.98
N PRO A 274 -10.07 -4.12 -6.57
CA PRO A 274 -9.33 -4.96 -5.63
C PRO A 274 -7.91 -5.12 -6.16
N ILE A 275 -6.93 -4.78 -5.33
CA ILE A 275 -5.50 -4.69 -5.64
C ILE A 275 -5.09 -5.85 -6.56
N LEU A 276 -5.56 -7.07 -6.27
CA LEU A 276 -5.17 -8.32 -6.92
C LEU A 276 -5.60 -8.52 -8.38
N LYS A 277 -6.63 -7.82 -8.92
CA LYS A 277 -7.06 -8.04 -10.32
C LYS A 277 -6.18 -7.33 -11.35
N GLY A 278 -5.48 -6.26 -10.97
CA GLY A 278 -4.63 -5.46 -11.88
C GLY A 278 -3.19 -5.97 -12.06
N PHE A 279 -2.82 -7.11 -11.47
CA PHE A 279 -1.43 -7.61 -11.46
C PHE A 279 -1.09 -8.56 -12.60
N LYS A 280 -2.08 -9.24 -13.20
CA LYS A 280 -1.81 -10.33 -14.14
C LYS A 280 -1.26 -9.88 -15.50
N ASP A 281 -1.46 -8.63 -15.92
CA ASP A 281 -1.26 -8.25 -17.32
C ASP A 281 -0.07 -7.37 -17.69
N TRP A 282 0.88 -7.07 -16.78
CA TRP A 282 2.21 -6.52 -17.18
C TRP A 282 3.18 -6.38 -15.99
N ARG A 283 4.12 -7.33 -15.84
CA ARG A 283 5.27 -7.33 -14.90
C ARG A 283 5.23 -6.25 -13.81
N LEU A 284 4.46 -6.50 -12.75
CA LEU A 284 4.47 -5.73 -11.50
C LEU A 284 4.26 -4.21 -11.64
N GLY A 285 3.57 -3.73 -12.67
CA GLY A 285 3.30 -2.29 -12.85
C GLY A 285 4.51 -1.51 -13.38
N ASN A 286 4.28 -0.61 -14.32
CA ASN A 286 5.31 0.34 -14.78
C ASN A 286 5.54 1.37 -13.69
N TRP A 287 6.48 1.03 -12.83
CA TRP A 287 7.04 1.93 -11.83
C TRP A 287 7.97 2.91 -12.51
N LYS A 288 7.82 4.18 -12.17
CA LYS A 288 8.67 5.27 -12.62
C LYS A 288 9.27 5.98 -11.42
N ILE A 289 10.52 6.41 -11.56
CA ILE A 289 11.16 7.29 -10.58
C ILE A 289 10.45 8.64 -10.64
N TYR A 290 9.91 9.06 -9.50
CA TYR A 290 9.30 10.36 -9.33
C TYR A 290 10.26 11.32 -8.61
N ASN A 291 10.85 10.87 -7.51
CA ASN A 291 11.83 11.64 -6.75
C ASN A 291 13.11 10.84 -6.53
N TRP A 292 14.24 11.54 -6.57
CA TRP A 292 15.54 11.01 -6.23
C TRP A 292 16.28 12.02 -5.36
N THR A 293 16.80 11.56 -4.22
CA THR A 293 17.60 12.39 -3.32
C THR A 293 18.87 11.65 -2.93
N GLU A 294 20.00 12.31 -3.12
CA GLU A 294 21.31 11.87 -2.62
C GLU A 294 21.74 12.76 -1.46
N VAL A 295 22.16 12.14 -0.36
CA VAL A 295 22.69 12.84 0.82
C VAL A 295 23.99 12.19 1.23
N PHE A 296 25.05 12.98 1.41
CA PHE A 296 26.25 12.47 2.04
C PHE A 296 25.98 12.31 3.54
N PRO A 297 26.23 11.13 4.14
CA PRO A 297 26.21 11.01 5.58
C PRO A 297 27.24 12.03 6.12
N TYR A 298 26.78 12.99 6.92
CA TYR A 298 27.65 14.02 7.47
C TYR A 298 28.82 13.38 8.23
N SER A 299 30.02 13.56 7.69
CA SER A 299 31.31 13.76 8.35
C SER A 299 31.60 12.97 9.63
N GLN A 300 32.44 11.94 9.52
CA GLN A 300 33.68 11.97 10.30
C GLN A 300 34.59 12.97 9.59
N ILE A 301 34.56 14.24 10.00
CA ILE A 301 35.69 15.16 9.85
C ILE A 301 36.62 14.87 11.02
#